data_AF-A0A2M6IUE1-F1
#
_entry.id   AF-A0A2M6IUE1-F1
#
_cell.length_a   1.000
_cell.length_b   1.000
_cell.length_c   1.000
_cell.angle_alpha   90.00
_cell.angle_beta   90.00
_cell.angle_gamma   90.00
#
_symmetry.space_group_name_H-M   'P 1'
#
loop_
_entity.id
_entity.type
_entity.pdbx_description
1 polymer ?
#
loop_
_entity_poly.entity_id
_entity_poly.type
_entity_poly.pdbx_seq_one_letter_code
_entity_poly.pdbx_strand_id
1 'polypeptide(L)'
;NFDPEFSNVAIDDSFIVSINLDAGAEQVAGTDIYIDYDKDLLSLQSVTGGDFFPLVNNIPTAGRLYISGVVANQGEFKTGLGTVATVTFKSLIEGSGTLEFDCDITKTDTSKIVKNDFAASNIIDCSQLKTHTVTS
;
A
#
# COMPACT_ATOMS: atom_id res chain seq x y z
N ASN A 1 -5.71 -1.27 3.24
CA ASN A 1 -5.56 -1.13 4.71
C ASN A 1 -4.13 -1.38 5.12
N PHE A 2 -3.64 -0.61 6.09
CA PHE A 2 -2.38 -0.91 6.76
C PHE A 2 -2.63 -1.85 7.95
N ASP A 3 -1.69 -2.75 8.23
CA ASP A 3 -1.72 -3.63 9.40
C ASP A 3 -0.30 -3.81 9.98
N PRO A 4 -0.04 -3.37 11.22
CA PRO A 4 -0.99 -2.75 12.16
C PRO A 4 -1.42 -1.33 11.74
N GLU A 5 -2.48 -0.81 12.36
CA GLU A 5 -2.91 0.60 12.18
C GLU A 5 -2.02 1.58 12.96
N PHE A 6 -1.28 1.11 13.97
CA PHE A 6 -0.40 1.93 14.79
C PHE A 6 0.93 1.21 15.09
N SER A 7 2.01 1.97 15.20
CA SER A 7 3.30 1.50 15.70
C SER A 7 3.92 2.49 16.68
N ASN A 8 4.52 1.96 17.76
CA ASN A 8 5.34 2.72 18.69
C ASN A 8 6.73 2.09 18.69
N VAL A 9 7.74 2.85 18.29
CA VAL A 9 9.12 2.38 18.11
C VAL A 9 10.08 3.38 18.74
N ALA A 10 11.29 2.96 19.11
CA ALA A 10 12.31 3.94 19.47
C ALA A 10 12.95 4.56 18.20
N ILE A 11 13.66 5.67 18.37
CA ILE A 11 14.58 6.18 17.34
C ILE A 11 15.55 5.06 16.95
N ASP A 12 15.86 4.98 15.66
CA ASP A 12 16.69 3.96 15.04
C ASP A 12 16.10 2.53 14.99
N ASP A 13 14.97 2.26 15.64
CA ASP A 13 14.28 0.99 15.51
C ASP A 13 13.48 0.91 14.20
N SER A 14 13.26 -0.34 13.75
CA SER A 14 12.44 -0.63 12.58
C SER A 14 11.08 -1.18 12.96
N PHE A 15 10.07 -0.86 12.17
CA PHE A 15 8.73 -1.44 12.23
C PHE A 15 8.30 -1.96 10.86
N ILE A 16 7.35 -2.88 10.89
CA ILE A 16 6.82 -3.57 9.72
C ILE A 16 5.35 -3.24 9.59
N VAL A 17 4.92 -2.88 8.38
CA VAL A 17 3.52 -2.63 8.05
C VAL A 17 3.15 -3.47 6.85
N SER A 18 2.08 -4.25 6.96
CA SER A 18 1.48 -4.97 5.85
C SER A 18 0.46 -4.09 5.15
N ILE A 19 0.41 -4.20 3.82
CA ILE A 19 -0.52 -3.49 2.96
C ILE A 19 -1.49 -4.52 2.43
N ASN A 20 -2.71 -4.48 2.96
CA ASN A 20 -3.76 -5.44 2.68
C ASN A 20 -4.81 -4.85 1.74
N LEU A 21 -5.25 -5.65 0.77
CA LEU A 21 -6.33 -5.36 -0.16
C LEU A 21 -7.50 -6.29 0.17
N ASP A 22 -8.69 -5.73 0.40
CA ASP A 22 -9.94 -6.47 0.51
C ASP A 22 -10.80 -6.19 -0.72
N ALA A 23 -10.89 -7.16 -1.62
CA ALA A 23 -11.72 -7.08 -2.82
C ALA A 23 -13.16 -7.56 -2.55
N GLY A 24 -13.45 -8.13 -1.37
CA GLY A 24 -14.73 -8.77 -1.08
C GLY A 24 -15.10 -9.79 -2.16
N ALA A 25 -16.25 -9.60 -2.81
CA ALA A 25 -16.73 -10.43 -3.92
C ALA A 25 -16.33 -9.90 -5.31
N GLU A 26 -15.74 -8.71 -5.40
CA GLU A 26 -15.31 -8.13 -6.67
C GLU A 26 -14.11 -8.88 -7.23
N GLN A 27 -14.10 -9.08 -8.54
CA GLN A 27 -12.98 -9.68 -9.26
C GLN A 27 -11.99 -8.58 -9.63
N VAL A 28 -10.78 -8.63 -9.06
CA VAL A 28 -9.73 -7.63 -9.31
C VAL A 28 -8.58 -8.24 -10.10
N ALA A 29 -8.15 -7.53 -11.14
CA ALA A 29 -7.02 -7.93 -11.99
C ALA A 29 -5.69 -7.37 -11.47
N GLY A 30 -5.73 -6.28 -10.71
CA GLY A 30 -4.54 -5.66 -10.16
C GLY A 30 -4.81 -4.48 -9.23
N THR A 31 -3.74 -3.84 -8.79
CA THR A 31 -3.77 -2.65 -7.96
C THR A 31 -2.56 -1.77 -8.25
N ASP A 32 -2.78 -0.47 -8.22
CA ASP A 32 -1.75 0.54 -8.05
C ASP A 32 -1.89 1.09 -6.63
N ILE A 33 -0.80 1.14 -5.86
CA ILE A 33 -0.81 1.62 -4.48
C ILE A 33 0.24 2.70 -4.36
N TYR A 34 -0.18 3.89 -3.95
CA TYR A 34 0.69 5.01 -3.66
C TYR A 34 0.58 5.35 -2.18
N ILE A 35 1.72 5.36 -1.48
CA ILE A 35 1.81 5.66 -0.07
C ILE A 35 2.71 6.85 0.13
N ASP A 36 2.20 7.91 0.74
CA ASP A 36 2.97 9.07 1.15
C ASP A 36 3.38 8.91 2.62
N TYR A 37 4.58 9.38 2.95
CA TYR A 37 5.15 9.36 4.31
C TYR A 37 6.15 10.50 4.52
N ASP A 38 6.37 10.89 5.77
CA ASP A 38 7.40 11.89 6.10
C ASP A 38 8.80 11.26 6.03
N LYS A 39 9.56 11.63 4.99
CA LYS A 39 10.93 11.16 4.76
C LYS A 39 11.96 11.69 5.77
N ASP A 40 11.64 12.76 6.49
CA ASP A 40 12.53 13.34 7.50
C ASP A 40 12.29 12.65 8.86
N LEU A 41 11.11 12.04 9.05
CA LEU A 41 10.79 11.17 10.19
C LEU A 41 11.15 9.70 9.96
N LEU A 42 10.92 9.18 8.74
CA LEU A 42 10.97 7.76 8.44
C LEU A 42 11.87 7.45 7.23
N SER A 43 12.63 6.36 7.34
CA SER A 43 13.40 5.81 6.24
C SER A 43 12.87 4.44 5.83
N LEU A 44 12.35 4.34 4.60
CA LEU A 44 11.96 3.06 4.00
C LEU A 44 13.19 2.16 3.83
N GLN A 45 13.19 1.00 4.47
CA GLN A 45 14.28 0.03 4.42
C GLN A 45 14.08 -1.03 3.33
N SER A 46 12.85 -1.57 3.23
CA SER A 46 12.54 -2.62 2.27
C SER A 46 11.05 -2.70 1.94
N VAL A 47 10.76 -3.24 0.77
CA VAL A 47 9.42 -3.60 0.31
C VAL A 47 9.47 -5.03 -0.20
N THR A 48 8.67 -5.90 0.40
CA THR A 48 8.55 -7.32 0.03
C THR A 48 7.15 -7.57 -0.52
N GLY A 49 7.03 -8.18 -1.70
CA GLY A 49 5.72 -8.56 -2.24
C GLY A 49 5.04 -9.61 -1.37
N GLY A 50 3.73 -9.47 -1.19
CA GLY A 50 2.88 -10.46 -0.53
C GLY A 50 2.25 -11.43 -1.53
N ASP A 51 1.46 -12.37 -1.02
CA ASP A 51 0.95 -13.50 -1.83
C ASP A 51 -0.38 -13.20 -2.54
N PHE A 52 -0.99 -12.03 -2.32
CA PHE A 52 -2.29 -11.71 -2.92
C PHE A 52 -2.20 -11.69 -4.46
N PHE A 53 -1.15 -11.07 -5.01
CA PHE A 53 -0.85 -11.08 -6.44
C PHE A 53 0.44 -11.87 -6.73
N PRO A 54 0.50 -12.62 -7.84
CA PRO A 54 1.71 -13.36 -8.22
C PRO A 54 2.85 -12.46 -8.71
N LEU A 55 2.53 -11.26 -9.21
CA LEU A 55 3.50 -10.29 -9.68
C LEU A 55 3.34 -9.01 -8.87
N VAL A 56 4.37 -8.67 -8.09
CA VAL A 56 4.41 -7.45 -7.27
C VAL A 56 5.70 -6.70 -7.58
N ASN A 57 5.58 -5.41 -7.93
CA ASN A 57 6.70 -4.52 -8.15
C ASN A 57 6.57 -3.28 -7.26
N ASN A 58 7.68 -2.59 -7.02
CA ASN A 58 7.67 -1.34 -6.28
C ASN A 58 8.70 -0.36 -6.83
N ILE A 59 8.42 0.93 -6.64
CA ILE A 59 9.31 2.04 -6.99
C ILE A 59 9.33 2.99 -5.79
N PRO A 60 10.33 2.90 -4.91
CA PRO A 60 10.48 3.82 -3.80
C PRO A 60 11.07 5.15 -4.28
N THR A 61 10.52 6.25 -3.78
CA THR A 61 11.06 7.61 -3.91
C THR A 61 11.07 8.29 -2.55
N ALA A 62 11.80 9.40 -2.39
CA ALA A 62 11.87 10.08 -1.11
C ALA A 62 10.48 10.61 -0.68
N GLY A 63 9.91 10.04 0.37
CA GLY A 63 8.61 10.43 0.94
C GLY A 63 7.40 9.85 0.23
N ARG A 64 7.60 8.99 -0.79
CA ARG A 64 6.51 8.35 -1.53
C ARG A 64 6.92 6.98 -2.04
N LEU A 65 6.05 6.00 -1.88
CA LEU A 65 6.23 4.62 -2.33
C LEU A 65 5.12 4.24 -3.31
N TYR A 66 5.50 3.79 -4.51
CA TYR A 66 4.59 3.12 -5.42
C TYR A 66 4.77 1.61 -5.34
N ILE A 67 3.66 0.88 -5.33
CA ILE A 67 3.60 -0.59 -5.41
C ILE A 67 2.54 -0.96 -6.44
N SER A 68 2.87 -1.89 -7.34
CA SER A 68 1.87 -2.53 -8.20
C SER A 68 1.76 -4.01 -7.89
N GLY A 69 0.53 -4.52 -7.93
CA GLY A 69 0.22 -5.93 -7.86
C GLY A 69 -0.68 -6.31 -9.04
N VAL A 70 -0.35 -7.37 -9.77
CA VAL A 70 -1.12 -7.80 -10.95
C VAL A 70 -1.16 -9.31 -11.07
N VAL A 71 -2.25 -9.82 -11.64
CA VAL A 71 -2.34 -11.23 -12.07
C VAL A 71 -1.35 -11.54 -13.20
N ALA A 72 -1.01 -12.81 -13.39
CA ALA A 72 0.01 -13.19 -14.37
C ALA A 72 -0.56 -13.26 -15.79
N ASN A 73 -1.82 -13.68 -15.93
CA ASN A 73 -2.44 -13.91 -17.23
C ASN A 73 -3.74 -13.11 -17.39
N GLN A 74 -4.06 -12.75 -18.64
CA GLN A 74 -5.32 -12.10 -18.97
C GLN A 74 -6.51 -12.98 -18.57
N GLY A 75 -7.51 -12.36 -17.93
CA GLY A 75 -8.73 -13.04 -17.48
C GLY A 75 -8.62 -13.70 -16.11
N GLU A 76 -7.41 -13.81 -15.53
CA GLU A 76 -7.25 -14.14 -14.12
C GLU A 76 -7.73 -12.99 -13.23
N PHE A 77 -8.13 -13.32 -12.01
CA PHE A 77 -8.55 -12.34 -11.02
C PHE A 77 -8.27 -12.84 -9.60
N LYS A 78 -8.30 -11.90 -8.66
CA LYS A 78 -8.33 -12.16 -7.22
C LYS A 78 -9.65 -11.68 -6.63
N THR A 79 -10.04 -12.26 -5.50
CA THR A 79 -11.18 -11.87 -4.67
C THR A 79 -10.79 -11.99 -3.21
N GLY A 80 -11.60 -11.46 -2.30
CA GLY A 80 -11.39 -11.54 -0.86
C GLY A 80 -10.23 -10.67 -0.36
N LEU A 81 -9.76 -11.00 0.84
CA LEU A 81 -8.72 -10.27 1.57
C LEU A 81 -7.35 -10.94 1.39
N GLY A 82 -6.31 -10.14 1.17
CA GLY A 82 -4.94 -10.60 1.30
C GLY A 82 -3.90 -9.49 1.27
N THR A 83 -2.65 -9.87 1.53
CA THR A 83 -1.50 -8.97 1.60
C THR A 83 -0.89 -8.78 0.21
N VAL A 84 -0.83 -7.53 -0.24
CA VAL A 84 -0.19 -7.14 -1.50
C VAL A 84 1.31 -6.97 -1.31
N ALA A 85 1.72 -6.35 -0.19
CA ALA A 85 3.11 -6.14 0.15
C ALA A 85 3.28 -5.94 1.65
N THR A 86 4.51 -6.14 2.12
CA THR A 86 4.96 -5.80 3.46
C THR A 86 6.11 -4.81 3.34
N VAL A 87 6.04 -3.72 4.09
CA VAL A 87 7.03 -2.64 4.08
C VAL A 87 7.71 -2.55 5.43
N THR A 88 9.01 -2.26 5.42
CA THR A 88 9.80 -2.04 6.63
C THR A 88 10.31 -0.62 6.63
N PHE A 89 10.02 0.12 7.69
CA PHE A 89 10.51 1.47 7.92
C PHE A 89 11.40 1.50 9.15
N LYS A 90 12.34 2.44 9.16
CA LYS A 90 13.17 2.80 10.31
C LYS A 90 12.80 4.21 10.76
N SER A 91 12.66 4.41 12.07
CA SER A 91 12.49 5.75 12.64
C SER A 91 13.82 6.51 12.67
N LEU A 92 13.80 7.78 12.25
CA LEU A 92 14.99 8.65 12.17
C LEU A 92 15.09 9.64 13.33
N ILE A 93 13.96 10.15 13.80
CA ILE A 93 13.88 11.19 14.84
C ILE A 93 12.66 10.95 15.74
N GLU A 94 12.66 11.54 16.93
CA GLU A 94 11.48 11.57 17.83
C GLU A 94 10.33 12.33 17.16
N GLY A 95 9.10 11.80 17.25
CA GLY A 95 7.94 12.47 16.67
C GLY A 95 6.79 11.54 16.34
N SER A 96 5.73 12.12 15.78
CA SER A 96 4.59 11.34 15.27
C SER A 96 4.32 11.70 13.81
N GLY A 97 3.98 10.69 13.02
CA GLY A 97 3.65 10.84 11.61
C GLY A 97 2.72 9.74 11.12
N THR A 98 2.37 9.81 9.84
CA THR A 98 1.44 8.88 9.21
C THR A 98 2.03 8.25 7.94
N LEU A 99 1.58 7.03 7.65
CA LEU A 99 1.57 6.51 6.28
C LEU A 99 0.15 6.66 5.74
N GLU A 100 0.02 7.23 4.56
CA GLU A 100 -1.28 7.54 3.96
C GLU A 100 -1.35 7.04 2.53
N PHE A 101 -2.47 6.42 2.15
CA PHE A 101 -2.71 6.09 0.76
C PHE A 101 -3.11 7.36 -0.02
N ASP A 102 -2.41 7.69 -1.09
CA ASP A 102 -2.86 8.73 -2.03
C ASP A 102 -4.09 8.19 -2.76
N CYS A 103 -5.25 8.80 -2.53
CA CYS A 103 -6.54 8.44 -3.14
C CYS A 103 -7.24 9.67 -3.73
N ASP A 104 -6.49 10.53 -4.42
CA ASP A 104 -7.05 11.59 -5.25
C ASP A 104 -7.43 11.06 -6.64
N ILE A 105 -8.67 10.57 -6.78
CA ILE A 105 -9.22 10.02 -8.03
C ILE A 105 -9.27 11.00 -9.21
N THR A 106 -8.93 12.27 -9.00
CA THR A 106 -8.78 13.26 -10.10
C THR A 106 -7.41 13.20 -10.76
N LYS A 107 -6.43 12.54 -10.13
CA LYS A 107 -5.06 12.36 -10.63
C LYS A 107 -4.88 11.01 -11.31
N THR A 108 -3.93 10.94 -12.23
CA THR A 108 -3.50 9.67 -12.83
C THR A 108 -2.68 8.83 -11.86
N ASP A 109 -1.84 9.51 -11.07
CA ASP A 109 -0.84 8.91 -10.18
C ASP A 109 -1.42 8.83 -8.77
N THR A 110 -2.45 8.02 -8.63
CA THR A 110 -3.17 7.80 -7.37
C THR A 110 -3.45 6.31 -7.21
N SER A 111 -3.80 5.88 -5.99
CA SER A 111 -4.09 4.48 -5.71
C SER A 111 -5.35 4.01 -6.42
N LYS A 112 -5.31 2.78 -6.93
CA LYS A 112 -6.39 2.15 -7.69
C LYS A 112 -6.51 0.68 -7.34
N ILE A 113 -7.75 0.21 -7.35
CA ILE A 113 -8.06 -1.22 -7.41
C ILE A 113 -8.66 -1.45 -8.79
N VAL A 114 -7.95 -2.22 -9.62
CA VAL A 114 -8.32 -2.43 -11.02
C VAL A 114 -9.25 -3.63 -11.10
N LYS A 115 -10.52 -3.38 -11.41
CA LYS A 115 -11.50 -4.43 -11.66
C LYS A 115 -11.14 -5.23 -12.90
N ASN A 116 -11.40 -6.54 -12.85
CA ASN A 116 -11.26 -7.43 -13.99
C ASN A 116 -12.45 -7.26 -14.96
N ASP A 117 -12.50 -6.12 -15.64
CA ASP A 117 -13.47 -5.81 -16.70
C ASP A 117 -12.78 -5.20 -17.92
N PHE A 118 -13.51 -5.05 -19.03
CA PHE A 118 -12.96 -4.50 -20.27
C PHE A 118 -12.51 -3.04 -20.16
N ALA A 119 -13.03 -2.29 -19.18
CA ALA A 119 -12.70 -0.89 -18.97
C ALA A 119 -11.52 -0.70 -18.00
N ALA A 120 -11.06 -1.78 -17.35
CA ALA A 120 -10.12 -1.72 -16.23
C ALA A 120 -10.59 -0.72 -15.16
N SER A 121 -11.88 -0.79 -14.79
CA SER A 121 -12.51 0.19 -13.89
C SER A 121 -11.77 0.29 -12.56
N ASN A 122 -11.55 1.51 -12.07
CA ASN A 122 -11.06 1.73 -10.71
C ASN A 122 -12.22 1.62 -9.72
N ILE A 123 -12.13 0.67 -8.79
CA ILE A 123 -13.16 0.40 -7.77
C ILE A 123 -12.69 0.69 -6.35
N ILE A 124 -11.60 1.43 -6.18
CA ILE A 124 -11.15 1.83 -4.85
C ILE A 124 -12.20 2.69 -4.14
N ASP A 125 -12.47 2.39 -2.86
CA ASP A 125 -13.28 3.23 -1.99
C ASP A 125 -12.38 4.03 -1.06
N CYS A 126 -12.08 5.28 -1.43
CA CYS A 126 -11.23 6.16 -0.64
C CYS A 126 -11.79 6.43 0.77
N SER A 127 -13.10 6.29 0.98
CA SER A 127 -13.73 6.53 2.30
C SER A 127 -13.41 5.44 3.32
N GLN A 128 -12.96 4.27 2.86
CA GLN A 128 -12.59 3.13 3.70
C GLN A 128 -11.09 3.10 4.04
N LEU A 129 -10.29 3.98 3.43
CA LEU A 129 -8.86 3.99 3.65
C LEU A 129 -8.54 4.60 5.02
N LYS A 130 -7.74 3.84 5.78
CA LYS A 130 -7.21 4.27 7.07
C LYS A 130 -5.74 4.60 6.94
N THR A 131 -5.30 5.57 7.74
CA THR A 131 -3.90 5.92 7.91
C THR A 131 -3.24 4.94 8.88
N HIS A 132 -1.95 4.66 8.66
CA HIS A 132 -1.11 4.07 9.70
C HIS A 132 -0.49 5.21 10.50
N THR A 133 -0.54 5.15 11.83
CA THR A 133 0.11 6.15 12.68
C THR A 133 1.36 5.54 13.31
N VAL A 134 2.47 6.28 13.25
CA VAL A 134 3.71 5.91 13.96
C VAL A 134 4.07 6.97 14.97
N THR A 135 4.51 6.53 16.14
CA THR A 135 5.14 7.38 17.15
C THR A 135 6.53 6.84 17.45
N SER A 136 7.51 7.74 17.50
CA SER A 136 8.92 7.49 17.78
C SER A 136 9.43 8.29 18.95
#